data_AF-A0A8S3W9M3-F1
#
_entry.id   AF-A0A8S3W9M3-F1
#
_cell.length_a   1.000
_cell.length_b   1.000
_cell.length_c   1.000
_cell.angle_alpha   90.00
_cell.angle_beta   90.00
_cell.angle_gamma   90.00
#
_symmetry.space_group_name_H-M   'P 1'
#
loop_
_entity.id
_entity.type
_entity.pdbx_description
1 polymer ?
#
loop_
_entity_poly.entity_id
_entity_poly.type
_entity_poly.pdbx_seq_one_letter_code
_entity_poly.pdbx_strand_id
1 'polypeptide(L)'
;MLFAQRQTKNYDIPFKSSTTTAASPTDEICNVNTNARESGNTYNDSENLRLTMRTIMQEELHVIVREAIRKEFSSLRKEMRSFEDSISYMNAKFEDMKTKVEAYMQDTKQLRTESELLQRKVKDLESRLSVMGQDSRQNNIEIHCLPEHKQENLINAMMQIGKVISSI
;
A
#
# COMPACT_ATOMS: atom_id res chain seq x y z
N MET A 1 8.78 16.78 3.57
CA MET A 1 8.54 16.97 2.12
C MET A 1 7.11 17.46 1.95
N LEU A 2 6.94 18.71 1.52
CA LEU A 2 5.66 19.38 1.29
C LEU A 2 5.20 19.13 -0.15
N PHE A 3 4.03 18.55 -0.36
CA PHE A 3 3.33 18.60 -1.65
C PHE A 3 1.82 18.68 -1.46
N ALA A 4 1.28 19.89 -1.59
CA ALA A 4 -0.08 20.21 -2.01
C ALA A 4 0.07 21.55 -2.77
N GLN A 5 -0.51 21.82 -3.93
CA GLN A 5 -1.92 21.72 -4.31
C GLN A 5 -1.96 21.99 -5.83
N ARG A 6 -2.62 21.15 -6.64
CA ARG A 6 -2.82 21.42 -8.08
C ARG A 6 -4.26 21.89 -8.28
N GLN A 7 -4.45 23.17 -8.58
CA GLN A 7 -5.75 23.74 -8.94
C GLN A 7 -6.09 23.39 -10.40
N THR A 8 -7.28 22.85 -10.65
CA THR A 8 -7.82 22.63 -12.00
C THR A 8 -8.65 23.85 -12.41
N LYS A 9 -8.25 24.51 -13.50
CA LYS A 9 -9.00 25.64 -14.09
C LYS A 9 -10.11 25.10 -15.01
N ASN A 10 -11.34 25.52 -14.74
CA ASN A 10 -12.50 25.36 -15.63
C ASN A 10 -12.29 26.17 -16.91
N TYR A 11 -12.56 25.56 -18.06
CA TYR A 11 -12.67 26.25 -19.34
C TYR A 11 -14.11 26.13 -19.83
N ASP A 12 -14.86 27.24 -19.73
CA ASP A 12 -16.16 27.42 -20.37
C ASP A 12 -15.97 27.64 -21.88
N ILE A 13 -16.58 26.79 -22.70
CA ILE A 13 -16.67 26.98 -24.16
C ILE A 13 -18.12 27.32 -24.49
N PRO A 14 -18.43 28.52 -25.02
CA PRO A 14 -19.81 28.90 -25.31
C PRO A 14 -20.30 28.29 -26.63
N PHE A 15 -21.42 27.57 -26.53
CA PHE A 15 -22.23 27.06 -27.63
C PHE A 15 -23.05 28.21 -28.24
N LYS A 16 -22.88 28.49 -29.54
CA LYS A 16 -23.76 29.39 -30.29
C LYS A 16 -24.73 28.58 -31.16
N SER A 17 -25.98 28.50 -30.71
CA SER A 17 -27.13 28.20 -31.56
C SER A 17 -27.69 29.50 -32.17
N SER A 18 -28.30 29.38 -33.35
CA SER A 18 -29.64 29.94 -33.68
C SER A 18 -29.78 30.50 -35.10
N THR A 19 -30.55 29.74 -35.90
CA THR A 19 -31.80 30.13 -36.61
C THR A 19 -31.82 31.03 -37.85
N THR A 20 -32.41 30.43 -38.89
CA THR A 20 -33.17 30.92 -40.06
C THR A 20 -34.04 32.17 -39.85
N THR A 21 -34.15 33.04 -40.85
CA THR A 21 -35.41 33.76 -41.21
C THR A 21 -35.37 34.18 -42.69
N ALA A 22 -36.49 33.95 -43.39
CA ALA A 22 -36.74 34.22 -44.81
C ALA A 22 -37.39 35.59 -45.04
N ALA A 23 -37.22 36.16 -46.25
CA ALA A 23 -38.20 37.04 -46.92
C ALA A 23 -37.83 37.27 -48.40
N SER A 24 -38.77 37.00 -49.31
CA SER A 24 -38.86 37.57 -50.68
C SER A 24 -39.82 38.77 -50.65
N PRO A 25 -39.93 39.63 -51.71
CA PRO A 25 -40.79 39.31 -52.87
C PRO A 25 -40.47 39.96 -54.26
N THR A 26 -41.06 39.36 -55.32
CA THR A 26 -41.60 39.93 -56.61
C THR A 26 -40.63 40.56 -57.63
N ASP A 27 -40.78 40.48 -58.96
CA ASP A 27 -41.74 39.90 -59.93
C ASP A 27 -41.11 39.88 -61.35
N GLU A 28 -41.83 39.27 -62.31
CA GLU A 28 -41.76 39.43 -63.78
C GLU A 28 -40.99 38.42 -64.67
N ILE A 29 -41.75 37.39 -65.09
CA ILE A 29 -42.10 37.02 -66.48
C ILE A 29 -40.98 37.04 -67.55
N CYS A 30 -40.64 35.85 -68.08
CA CYS A 30 -40.82 35.59 -69.52
C CYS A 30 -40.82 34.10 -69.86
N ASN A 31 -41.80 33.74 -70.67
CA ASN A 31 -42.19 32.41 -71.14
C ASN A 31 -41.56 32.14 -72.51
N VAL A 32 -40.76 31.08 -72.69
CA VAL A 32 -40.60 30.44 -74.00
C VAL A 32 -40.47 28.93 -73.81
N ASN A 33 -41.48 28.26 -74.33
CA ASN A 33 -41.62 26.83 -74.47
C ASN A 33 -40.68 26.33 -75.59
N THR A 34 -39.79 25.38 -75.30
CA THR A 34 -39.12 24.58 -76.34
C THR A 34 -39.08 23.11 -75.94
N ASN A 35 -39.98 22.35 -76.57
CA ASN A 35 -39.96 20.90 -76.62
C ASN A 35 -38.64 20.40 -77.22
N ALA A 36 -37.88 19.57 -76.49
CA ALA A 36 -36.85 18.72 -77.08
C ALA A 36 -36.56 17.49 -76.22
N ARG A 37 -37.02 16.33 -76.73
CA ARG A 37 -36.35 15.02 -76.69
C ARG A 37 -36.28 14.29 -75.33
N GLU A 38 -37.27 13.44 -75.13
CA GLU A 38 -37.24 12.27 -74.25
C GLU A 38 -36.16 11.27 -74.73
N SER A 39 -34.93 11.39 -74.22
CA SER A 39 -33.90 10.35 -74.27
C SER A 39 -32.87 10.49 -73.14
N GLY A 40 -33.24 11.11 -72.00
CA GLY A 40 -32.31 11.53 -70.95
C GLY A 40 -32.55 10.97 -69.54
N ASN A 41 -33.46 10.00 -69.34
CA ASN A 41 -33.93 9.67 -67.99
C ASN A 41 -33.15 8.57 -67.25
N THR A 42 -32.33 7.76 -67.94
CA THR A 42 -31.58 6.66 -67.31
C THR A 42 -30.32 7.12 -66.56
N TYR A 43 -29.75 8.26 -66.95
CA TYR A 43 -28.52 8.79 -66.34
C TYR A 43 -28.78 9.42 -64.96
N ASN A 44 -29.94 10.08 -64.80
CA ASN A 44 -30.34 10.70 -63.54
C ASN A 44 -30.73 9.65 -62.48
N ASP A 45 -31.39 8.56 -62.87
CA ASP A 45 -31.73 7.47 -61.95
C ASP A 45 -30.48 6.72 -61.47
N SER A 46 -29.49 6.52 -62.35
CA SER A 46 -28.22 5.91 -61.98
C SER A 46 -27.43 6.77 -60.97
N GLU A 47 -27.42 8.09 -61.13
CA GLU A 47 -26.75 8.98 -60.18
C GLU A 47 -27.52 9.11 -58.85
N ASN A 48 -28.85 9.17 -58.88
CA ASN A 48 -29.66 9.14 -57.67
C ASN A 48 -29.48 7.83 -56.88
N LEU A 49 -29.37 6.69 -57.57
CA LEU A 49 -29.07 5.40 -56.94
C LEU A 49 -27.67 5.40 -56.32
N ARG A 50 -26.65 5.94 -57.00
CA ARG A 50 -25.29 6.06 -56.45
C ARG A 50 -25.23 6.94 -55.21
N LEU A 51 -25.94 8.07 -55.21
CA LEU A 51 -26.04 8.96 -54.06
C LEU A 51 -26.73 8.27 -52.88
N THR A 52 -27.86 7.61 -53.13
CA THR A 52 -28.60 6.86 -52.11
C THR A 52 -27.74 5.75 -51.50
N MET A 53 -27.05 4.98 -52.34
CA MET A 53 -26.16 3.90 -51.87
C MET A 53 -24.98 4.46 -51.05
N ARG A 54 -24.40 5.59 -51.46
CA ARG A 54 -23.35 6.27 -50.71
C ARG A 54 -23.85 6.71 -49.33
N THR A 55 -25.03 7.31 -49.25
CA THR A 55 -25.62 7.77 -47.99
C THR A 55 -25.90 6.59 -47.05
N ILE A 56 -26.50 5.50 -47.56
CA ILE A 56 -26.75 4.29 -46.75
C ILE A 56 -25.42 3.72 -46.23
N MET A 57 -24.41 3.57 -47.08
CA MET A 57 -23.10 3.06 -46.66
C MET A 57 -22.41 3.96 -45.63
N GLN A 58 -22.56 5.28 -45.74
CA GLN A 58 -22.01 6.22 -44.77
C GLN A 58 -22.69 6.12 -43.41
N GLU A 59 -24.02 5.98 -43.39
CA GLU A 59 -24.78 5.83 -42.15
C GLU A 59 -24.43 4.52 -41.45
N GLU A 60 -24.41 3.40 -42.20
CA GLU A 60 -24.02 2.09 -41.66
C GLU A 60 -22.59 2.10 -41.12
N LEU A 61 -21.64 2.72 -41.85
CA LEU A 61 -20.27 2.86 -41.38
C LEU A 61 -20.17 3.72 -40.11
N HIS A 62 -20.94 4.80 -40.02
CA HIS A 62 -21.01 5.63 -38.82
C HIS A 62 -21.55 4.85 -37.61
N VAL A 63 -22.56 4.00 -37.81
CA VAL A 63 -23.11 3.13 -36.77
C VAL A 63 -22.05 2.13 -36.30
N ILE A 64 -21.41 1.41 -37.22
CA ILE A 64 -20.38 0.41 -36.89
C ILE A 64 -19.21 1.03 -36.14
N VAL A 65 -18.68 2.17 -36.62
CA VAL A 65 -17.56 2.86 -35.97
C VAL A 65 -17.96 3.36 -34.58
N ARG A 66 -19.15 3.95 -34.44
CA ARG A 66 -19.65 4.42 -33.14
C ARG A 66 -19.79 3.27 -32.15
N GLU A 67 -20.28 2.13 -32.59
CA GLU A 67 -20.51 0.96 -31.75
C GLU A 67 -19.19 0.30 -31.34
N ALA A 68 -18.23 0.18 -32.27
CA ALA A 68 -16.87 -0.27 -31.97
C ALA A 68 -16.19 0.63 -30.93
N ILE A 69 -16.23 1.95 -31.13
CA ILE A 69 -15.68 2.93 -30.17
C ILE A 69 -16.36 2.76 -28.80
N ARG A 70 -17.69 2.71 -28.75
CA ARG A 70 -18.43 2.54 -27.47
C ARG A 70 -18.04 1.25 -26.75
N LYS A 71 -17.88 0.16 -27.48
CA LYS A 71 -17.46 -1.14 -26.92
C LYS A 71 -16.08 -1.05 -26.30
N GLU A 72 -15.09 -0.54 -27.04
CA GLU A 72 -13.72 -0.39 -26.55
C GLU A 72 -13.64 0.56 -25.35
N PHE A 73 -14.31 1.72 -25.40
CA PHE A 73 -14.38 2.64 -24.27
C PHE A 73 -15.08 2.02 -23.05
N SER A 74 -16.10 1.19 -23.26
CA SER A 74 -16.74 0.47 -22.15
C SER A 74 -15.81 -0.58 -21.55
N SER A 75 -14.99 -1.26 -22.36
CA SER A 75 -13.99 -2.22 -21.86
C SER A 75 -12.93 -1.50 -21.04
N LEU A 76 -12.36 -0.43 -21.58
CA LEU A 76 -11.34 0.38 -20.93
C LEU A 76 -11.84 0.95 -19.59
N ARG A 77 -13.09 1.42 -19.53
CA ARG A 77 -13.71 1.88 -18.26
C ARG A 77 -13.80 0.77 -17.22
N LYS A 78 -14.06 -0.48 -17.62
CA LYS A 78 -14.12 -1.61 -16.68
C LYS A 78 -12.72 -1.95 -16.16
N GLU A 79 -11.73 -1.98 -17.03
CA GLU A 79 -10.32 -2.21 -16.64
C GLU A 79 -9.82 -1.11 -15.70
N MET A 80 -10.15 0.15 -15.98
CA MET A 80 -9.78 1.27 -15.13
C MET A 80 -10.41 1.19 -13.74
N ARG A 81 -11.68 0.74 -13.63
CA ARG A 81 -12.32 0.48 -12.33
C ARG A 81 -11.65 -0.68 -11.59
N SER A 82 -11.37 -1.79 -12.28
CA SER A 82 -10.67 -2.92 -11.67
C SER A 82 -9.28 -2.52 -11.16
N PHE A 83 -8.60 -1.62 -11.85
CA PHE A 83 -7.31 -1.07 -11.44
C PHE A 83 -7.44 -0.17 -10.20
N GLU A 84 -8.45 0.70 -10.17
CA GLU A 84 -8.78 1.52 -8.99
C GLU A 84 -9.06 0.65 -7.76
N ASP A 85 -9.87 -0.40 -7.92
CA ASP A 85 -10.16 -1.36 -6.86
C ASP A 85 -8.88 -2.07 -6.36
N SER A 86 -8.01 -2.46 -7.30
CA SER A 86 -6.72 -3.10 -6.97
C SER A 86 -5.80 -2.17 -6.17
N ILE A 87 -5.71 -0.89 -6.56
CA ILE A 87 -4.95 0.12 -5.82
C ILE A 87 -5.54 0.35 -4.43
N SER A 88 -6.86 0.49 -4.33
CA SER A 88 -7.55 0.68 -3.06
C SER A 88 -7.26 -0.49 -2.10
N TYR A 89 -7.36 -1.72 -2.62
CA TYR A 89 -7.03 -2.93 -1.87
C TYR A 89 -5.56 -2.96 -1.43
N MET A 90 -4.62 -2.66 -2.35
CA MET A 90 -3.20 -2.62 -2.02
C MET A 90 -2.89 -1.58 -0.95
N ASN A 91 -3.47 -0.38 -1.04
CA ASN A 91 -3.31 0.66 -0.03
C ASN A 91 -3.83 0.20 1.34
N ALA A 92 -5.01 -0.42 1.39
CA ALA A 92 -5.55 -0.95 2.63
C ALA A 92 -4.64 -2.03 3.24
N LYS A 93 -4.07 -2.92 2.42
CA LYS A 93 -3.11 -3.92 2.87
C LYS A 93 -1.78 -3.32 3.31
N PHE A 94 -1.33 -2.26 2.64
CA PHE A 94 -0.11 -1.55 3.01
C PHE A 94 -0.25 -0.88 4.37
N GLU A 95 -1.37 -0.19 4.61
CA GLU A 95 -1.64 0.44 5.92
C GLU A 95 -1.77 -0.61 7.04
N ASP A 96 -2.48 -1.72 6.80
CA ASP A 96 -2.55 -2.84 7.78
C ASP A 96 -1.16 -3.41 8.10
N MET A 97 -0.33 -3.62 7.07
CA MET A 97 1.04 -4.10 7.26
C MET A 97 1.89 -3.10 8.02
N LYS A 98 1.78 -1.81 7.72
CA LYS A 98 2.49 -0.74 8.42
C LYS A 98 2.13 -0.72 9.90
N THR A 99 0.84 -0.76 10.24
CA THR A 99 0.38 -0.81 11.63
C THR A 99 0.91 -2.04 12.37
N LYS A 100 0.92 -3.21 11.73
CA LYS A 100 1.49 -4.44 12.33
C LYS A 100 2.98 -4.31 12.57
N VAL A 101 3.74 -3.74 11.63
CA VAL A 101 5.18 -3.53 11.79
C VAL A 101 5.45 -2.57 12.94
N GLU A 102 4.71 -1.46 13.04
CA GLU A 102 4.84 -0.51 14.15
C GLU A 102 4.57 -1.17 15.51
N ALA A 103 3.51 -1.99 15.60
CA ALA A 103 3.20 -2.76 16.80
C ALA A 103 4.33 -3.74 17.17
N TYR A 104 4.82 -4.54 16.22
CA TYR A 104 5.92 -5.48 16.46
C TYR A 104 7.21 -4.78 16.87
N MET A 105 7.50 -3.59 16.32
CA MET A 105 8.65 -2.79 16.73
C MET A 105 8.51 -2.32 18.19
N GLN A 106 7.32 -1.90 18.59
CA GLN A 106 7.04 -1.51 19.97
C GLN A 106 7.19 -2.69 20.93
N ASP A 107 6.58 -3.84 20.60
CA ASP A 107 6.67 -5.06 21.42
C ASP A 107 8.12 -5.52 21.56
N THR A 108 8.88 -5.53 20.46
CA THR A 108 10.30 -5.89 20.48
C THR A 108 11.11 -4.98 21.40
N LYS A 109 10.84 -3.66 21.38
CA LYS A 109 11.50 -2.70 22.25
C LYS A 109 11.16 -2.93 23.72
N GLN A 110 9.89 -3.21 24.01
CA GLN A 110 9.44 -3.52 25.36
C GLN A 110 10.10 -4.80 25.88
N LEU A 111 10.07 -5.89 25.11
CA LEU A 111 10.68 -7.16 25.46
C LEU A 111 12.19 -7.04 25.72
N ARG A 112 12.90 -6.25 24.90
CA ARG A 112 14.33 -5.96 25.16
C ARG A 112 14.55 -5.25 26.48
N THR A 113 13.74 -4.23 26.76
CA THR A 113 13.83 -3.46 28.00
C THR A 113 13.54 -4.33 29.23
N GLU A 114 12.53 -5.18 29.15
CA GLU A 114 12.18 -6.14 30.21
C GLU A 114 13.29 -7.17 30.42
N SER A 115 13.85 -7.72 29.33
CA SER A 115 14.97 -8.66 29.40
C SER A 115 16.21 -8.04 30.08
N GLU A 116 16.59 -6.82 29.69
CA GLU A 116 17.68 -6.08 30.33
C GLU A 116 17.42 -5.78 31.81
N LEU A 117 16.17 -5.50 32.17
CA LEU A 117 15.78 -5.28 33.58
C LEU A 117 15.87 -6.58 34.37
N LEU A 118 15.39 -7.69 33.82
CA LEU A 118 15.46 -9.01 34.45
C LEU A 118 16.91 -9.45 34.64
N GLN A 119 17.76 -9.32 33.62
CA GLN A 119 19.18 -9.64 33.72
C GLN A 119 19.88 -8.83 34.82
N ARG A 120 19.56 -7.53 34.93
CA ARG A 120 20.07 -6.68 36.02
C ARG A 120 19.62 -7.17 37.39
N LYS A 121 18.35 -7.54 37.55
CA LYS A 121 17.82 -8.09 38.81
C LYS A 121 18.47 -9.42 39.18
N VAL A 122 18.67 -10.32 38.22
CA VAL A 122 19.36 -11.59 38.44
C VAL A 122 20.77 -11.35 38.93
N LYS A 123 21.52 -10.47 38.25
CA LYS A 123 22.90 -10.13 38.65
C LYS A 123 22.99 -9.51 40.06
N ASP A 124 22.04 -8.64 40.41
CA ASP A 124 21.95 -8.09 41.77
C ASP A 124 21.71 -9.18 42.82
N LEU A 125 20.75 -10.07 42.56
CA LEU A 125 20.44 -11.18 43.47
C LEU A 125 21.61 -12.15 43.61
N GLU A 126 22.30 -12.47 42.52
CA GLU A 126 23.52 -13.30 42.55
C GLU A 126 24.62 -12.66 43.41
N SER A 127 24.83 -11.34 43.26
CA SER A 127 25.80 -10.61 44.08
C SER A 127 25.43 -10.65 45.55
N ARG A 128 24.15 -10.45 45.89
CA ARG A 128 23.67 -10.52 47.27
C ARG A 128 23.80 -11.92 47.87
N LEU A 129 23.50 -12.96 47.09
CA LEU A 129 23.70 -14.35 47.50
C LEU A 129 25.18 -14.65 47.76
N SER A 130 26.08 -14.16 46.91
CA SER A 130 27.52 -14.31 47.11
C SER A 130 27.98 -13.67 48.42
N VAL A 131 27.54 -12.44 48.71
CA VAL A 131 27.86 -11.75 49.96
C VAL A 131 27.32 -12.52 51.15
N MET A 132 26.04 -12.92 51.13
CA MET A 132 25.46 -13.73 52.20
C MET A 132 26.19 -15.06 52.43
N GLY A 133 26.64 -15.70 51.35
CA GLY A 133 27.44 -16.93 51.43
C GLY A 133 28.81 -16.71 52.07
N GLN A 134 29.45 -15.58 51.78
CA GLN A 134 30.70 -15.18 52.40
C GLN A 134 30.51 -14.84 53.87
N ASP A 135 29.51 -14.03 54.21
CA ASP A 135 29.20 -13.64 55.59
C ASP A 135 28.92 -14.85 56.47
N SER A 136 28.18 -15.84 55.94
CA SER A 136 27.89 -17.10 56.65
C SER A 136 29.14 -17.94 56.93
N ARG A 137 30.25 -17.70 56.23
CA ARG A 137 31.52 -18.44 56.38
C ARG A 137 32.63 -17.58 56.96
N GLN A 138 32.39 -16.31 57.23
CA GLN A 138 33.43 -15.34 57.62
C GLN A 138 34.17 -15.75 58.89
N ASN A 139 33.51 -16.48 59.80
CA ASN A 139 34.10 -16.94 61.05
C ASN A 139 34.40 -18.45 61.06
N ASN A 140 34.26 -19.11 59.91
CA ASN A 140 34.56 -20.53 59.80
C ASN A 140 36.04 -20.69 59.46
N ILE A 141 36.73 -21.55 60.22
CA ILE A 141 38.12 -21.91 59.96
C ILE A 141 38.11 -23.31 59.34
N GLU A 142 38.64 -23.43 58.13
CA GLU A 142 38.79 -24.72 57.44
C GLU A 142 40.21 -25.23 57.64
N ILE A 143 40.34 -26.42 58.24
CA ILE A 143 41.63 -27.05 58.53
C ILE A 143 41.76 -28.27 57.62
N HIS A 144 42.64 -28.16 56.63
CA HIS A 144 42.93 -29.25 55.71
C HIS A 144 44.04 -30.16 56.26
N CYS A 145 44.10 -31.38 55.73
CA CYS A 145 45.16 -32.35 56.01
C CYS A 145 45.22 -32.84 57.47
N LEU A 146 44.09 -32.85 58.19
CA LEU A 146 44.00 -33.55 59.47
C LEU A 146 43.96 -35.08 59.24
N PRO A 147 44.83 -35.86 59.90
CA PRO A 147 44.78 -37.32 59.84
C PRO A 147 43.48 -37.84 60.46
N GLU A 148 42.69 -38.58 59.68
CA GLU A 148 41.38 -39.06 60.11
C GLU A 148 41.50 -40.33 60.98
N HIS A 149 40.95 -40.28 62.20
CA HIS A 149 40.92 -41.42 63.11
C HIS A 149 39.51 -41.65 63.69
N LYS A 150 39.07 -42.91 63.81
CA LYS A 150 37.73 -43.28 64.31
C LYS A 150 37.40 -42.77 65.73
N GLN A 151 38.41 -42.41 66.51
CA GLN A 151 38.30 -41.95 67.91
C GLN A 151 38.93 -40.57 68.10
N GLU A 152 38.99 -39.78 67.04
CA GLU A 152 39.57 -38.44 67.08
C GLU A 152 38.76 -37.48 67.96
N ASN A 153 39.47 -36.63 68.70
CA ASN A 153 38.90 -35.51 69.44
C ASN A 153 39.38 -34.19 68.83
N LEU A 154 38.51 -33.54 68.06
CA LEU A 154 38.80 -32.30 67.33
C LEU A 154 39.21 -31.14 68.25
N ILE A 155 38.67 -31.09 69.48
CA ILE A 155 39.02 -30.06 70.46
C ILE A 155 40.49 -30.21 70.87
N ASN A 156 40.93 -31.45 71.10
CA ASN A 156 42.32 -31.73 71.46
C ASN A 156 43.28 -31.39 70.31
N ALA A 157 42.93 -31.74 69.07
CA ALA A 157 43.70 -31.38 67.88
C ALA A 157 43.84 -29.86 67.76
N MET A 158 42.75 -29.10 67.92
CA MET A 158 42.76 -27.64 67.85
C MET A 158 43.61 -27.00 68.97
N MET A 159 43.54 -27.53 70.19
CA MET A 159 44.39 -27.07 71.29
C MET A 159 45.88 -27.32 71.03
N GLN A 160 46.23 -28.46 70.41
CA GLN A 160 47.62 -28.76 70.06
C GLN A 160 48.15 -27.79 69.00
N ILE A 161 47.35 -27.52 67.95
CA ILE A 161 47.66 -26.50 66.93
C ILE A 161 47.85 -25.13 67.59
N GLY A 162 46.93 -24.72 68.46
CA GLY A 162 46.99 -23.44 69.16
C GLY A 162 48.26 -23.27 70.01
N LYS A 163 48.69 -24.33 70.73
CA LYS A 163 49.92 -24.31 71.53
C LYS A 163 51.17 -24.04 70.69
N VAL A 164 51.31 -24.71 69.54
CA VAL A 164 52.46 -24.55 68.64
C VAL A 164 52.52 -23.13 68.08
N ILE A 165 51.36 -22.56 67.72
CA ILE A 165 51.30 -21.18 67.20
C ILE A 165 51.63 -20.17 68.29
N SER A 166 51.18 -20.38 69.54
CA SER A 166 51.45 -19.46 70.65
C SER A 166 52.89 -19.45 71.17
N SER A 167 53.72 -20.43 70.77
CA SER A 167 55.14 -20.49 71.13
C SER A 167 56.07 -19.84 70.09
N ILE A 168 55.51 -19.33 69.00
CA ILE A 168 56.19 -18.52 67.96
C ILE A 168 55.88 -17.05 68.26
#